data_AF-A0A183CR08-F1
#
_entry.id   AF-A0A183CR08-F1
#
_cell.length_a   1.000
_cell.length_b   1.000
_cell.length_c   1.000
_cell.angle_alpha   90.00
_cell.angle_beta   90.00
_cell.angle_gamma   90.00
#
_symmetry.space_group_name_H-M   'P 1'
#
loop_
_entity.id
_entity.type
_entity.pdbx_description
1 polymer ?
#
loop_
_entity_poly.entity_id
_entity_poly.type
_entity_poly.pdbx_seq_one_letter_code
_entity_poly.pdbx_strand_id
1 'polypeptide(L)'
;MILIVFYSYYFSGLKKGRQQIFVDNLPGFPDNIRLSSNGKSFFVALAFHRSEKSPHTFDKLGPWPFARKVLGELIKLLPDSFINYFYAGSVHGIILELDLNGVIVRSWHDPNGSVISHISEADDDGGEFLYLSSFVNNYIGRMSKK
;
A
#
# COMPACT_ATOMS: atom_id res chain seq x y z
N MET A 1 -7.17 3.42 15.81
CA MET A 1 -6.90 3.03 14.42
C MET A 1 -6.10 4.16 13.77
N ILE A 2 -4.96 3.88 13.13
CA ILE A 2 -4.24 4.93 12.39
C ILE A 2 -5.03 5.23 11.12
N LEU A 3 -5.36 6.49 10.84
CA LEU A 3 -5.92 6.84 9.55
C LEU A 3 -4.76 6.99 8.57
N ILE A 4 -4.80 6.26 7.45
CA ILE A 4 -3.87 6.44 6.34
C ILE A 4 -4.58 7.35 5.34
N VAL A 5 -3.91 8.43 4.95
CA VAL A 5 -4.47 9.49 4.10
C VAL A 5 -3.48 9.83 3.01
N PHE A 6 -3.94 9.80 1.76
CA PHE A 6 -3.23 10.41 0.64
C PHE A 6 -3.70 11.84 0.48
N TYR A 7 -2.75 12.75 0.23
CA TYR A 7 -3.02 14.15 -0.03
C TYR A 7 -2.71 14.49 -1.47
N SER A 8 -3.59 15.25 -2.12
CA SER A 8 -3.26 15.96 -3.35
C SER A 8 -2.64 17.30 -2.97
N TYR A 9 -1.49 17.62 -3.54
CA TYR A 9 -0.85 18.93 -3.42
C TYR A 9 -0.80 19.64 -4.77
N TYR A 10 -1.24 20.88 -4.82
CA TYR A 10 -1.35 21.65 -6.06
C TYR A 10 -0.13 22.56 -6.27
N PHE A 11 0.63 22.33 -7.35
CA PHE A 11 1.81 23.14 -7.70
C PHE A 11 1.48 24.38 -8.56
N SER A 12 0.30 24.42 -9.18
CA SER A 12 -0.15 25.49 -10.08
C SER A 12 -1.68 25.69 -10.04
N GLY A 13 -2.16 26.73 -10.74
CA GLY A 13 -3.58 27.08 -10.81
C GLY A 13 -4.14 27.77 -9.54
N LEU A 14 -5.46 27.93 -9.48
CA LEU A 14 -6.16 28.65 -8.41
C LEU A 14 -5.99 28.01 -7.02
N LYS A 15 -5.69 26.70 -6.98
CA LYS A 15 -5.46 25.95 -5.73
C LYS A 15 -3.98 25.86 -5.35
N LYS A 16 -3.06 26.54 -6.05
CA LYS A 16 -1.61 26.46 -5.81
C LYS A 16 -1.26 26.61 -4.32
N GLY A 17 -0.39 25.73 -3.82
CA GLY A 17 0.07 25.71 -2.44
C GLY A 17 -0.92 25.09 -1.45
N ARG A 18 -2.12 24.66 -1.89
CA ARG A 18 -3.08 23.96 -1.05
C ARG A 18 -2.86 22.45 -1.12
N GLN A 19 -3.15 21.80 0.00
CA GLN A 19 -3.31 20.36 0.10
C GLN A 19 -4.77 20.03 0.38
N GLN A 20 -5.25 18.92 -0.16
CA GLN A 20 -6.56 18.36 0.18
C GLN A 20 -6.45 16.85 0.30
N ILE A 21 -7.34 16.24 1.09
CA ILE A 21 -7.45 14.79 1.15
C ILE A 21 -7.83 14.29 -0.24
N PHE A 22 -7.04 13.33 -0.75
CA PHE A 22 -7.29 12.63 -2.00
C PHE A 22 -8.11 11.38 -1.74
N VAL A 23 -7.61 10.52 -0.86
CA VAL A 23 -8.30 9.33 -0.36
C VAL A 23 -7.86 9.07 1.07
N ASP A 24 -8.76 8.55 1.90
CA ASP A 24 -8.47 8.14 3.27
C ASP A 24 -8.95 6.72 3.54
N ASN A 25 -8.57 6.20 4.71
CA ASN A 25 -9.04 4.92 5.24
C ASN A 25 -8.86 3.73 4.29
N LEU A 26 -7.71 3.66 3.61
CA LEU A 26 -7.39 2.56 2.70
C LEU A 26 -7.42 1.20 3.43
N PRO A 27 -7.85 0.10 2.76
CA PRO A 27 -7.92 -1.25 3.30
C PRO A 27 -6.55 -1.92 3.48
N GLY A 28 -5.47 -1.14 3.53
CA GLY A 28 -4.10 -1.63 3.64
C GLY A 28 -3.11 -0.50 3.88
N PHE A 29 -1.84 -0.87 4.04
CA PHE A 29 -0.71 0.04 4.17
C PHE A 29 -0.13 0.31 2.77
N PRO A 30 -0.28 1.53 2.24
CA PRO A 30 0.22 1.86 0.91
C PRO A 30 1.74 1.93 0.89
N ASP A 31 2.30 1.53 -0.24
CA ASP A 31 3.72 1.63 -0.54
C ASP A 31 3.92 2.64 -1.68
N ASN A 32 3.65 2.25 -2.94
CA ASN A 32 3.73 3.14 -4.10
C ASN A 32 2.37 3.42 -4.76
N ILE A 33 2.32 4.56 -5.45
CA ILE A 33 1.22 5.01 -6.31
C ILE A 33 1.76 5.32 -7.72
N ARG A 34 1.09 4.80 -8.76
CA ARG A 34 1.43 5.01 -10.17
C ARG A 34 0.23 5.52 -10.94
N LEU A 35 0.41 6.53 -11.78
CA LEU A 35 -0.61 6.94 -12.74
C LEU A 35 -0.70 5.86 -13.82
N SER A 36 -1.92 5.41 -14.12
CA SER A 36 -2.15 4.52 -15.25
C SER A 36 -1.61 5.12 -16.55
N SER A 37 -1.15 4.26 -17.44
CA SER A 37 -0.67 4.58 -18.78
C SER A 37 -1.64 5.44 -19.61
N ASN A 38 -2.94 5.29 -19.39
CA ASN A 38 -3.98 6.07 -20.06
C ASN A 38 -4.33 7.40 -19.36
N GLY A 39 -3.76 7.66 -18.18
CA GLY A 39 -3.91 8.88 -17.41
C GLY A 39 -5.27 9.05 -16.71
N LYS A 40 -6.10 8.01 -16.58
CA LYS A 40 -7.48 8.12 -16.05
C LYS A 40 -7.64 7.63 -14.62
N SER A 41 -6.68 6.87 -14.13
CA SER A 41 -6.69 6.28 -12.79
C SER A 41 -5.28 6.15 -12.21
N PHE A 42 -5.19 5.85 -10.92
CA PHE A 42 -3.96 5.51 -10.21
C PHE A 42 -4.01 4.05 -9.74
N PHE A 43 -2.92 3.32 -9.95
CA PHE A 43 -2.68 2.05 -9.27
C PHE A 43 -1.97 2.31 -7.95
N VAL A 44 -2.52 1.80 -6.86
CA VAL A 44 -1.97 1.92 -5.52
C VAL A 44 -1.68 0.53 -5.00
N ALA A 45 -0.40 0.25 -4.77
CA ALA A 45 0.06 -0.99 -4.18
C ALA A 45 -0.02 -0.89 -2.65
N LEU A 46 -0.51 -1.94 -1.99
CA LEU A 46 -0.58 -2.01 -0.54
C LEU A 46 0.25 -3.21 -0.04
N ALA A 47 1.29 -2.91 0.75
CA ALA A 47 2.24 -3.90 1.26
C ALA A 47 1.63 -4.84 2.32
N PHE A 48 0.61 -4.39 3.03
CA PHE A 48 -0.09 -5.17 4.06
C PHE A 48 -1.57 -4.85 4.03
N HIS A 49 -2.43 -5.85 4.25
CA HIS A 49 -3.86 -5.62 4.41
C HIS A 49 -4.19 -5.06 5.80
N ARG A 50 -5.28 -4.30 5.89
CA ARG A 50 -5.85 -3.81 7.15
C ARG A 50 -7.27 -4.33 7.29
N SER A 51 -7.56 -4.88 8.45
CA SER A 51 -8.88 -5.40 8.79
C SER A 51 -9.22 -5.00 10.21
N GLU A 52 -10.45 -4.53 10.43
CA GLU A 52 -10.94 -4.25 11.77
C GLU A 52 -11.04 -5.52 12.62
N LYS A 53 -11.36 -6.66 11.98
CA LYS A 53 -11.46 -7.97 12.66
C LYS A 53 -10.09 -8.52 13.08
N SER A 54 -9.04 -8.18 12.33
CA SER A 54 -7.67 -8.66 12.53
C SER A 54 -6.69 -7.51 12.36
N PRO A 55 -6.64 -6.55 13.31
CA PRO A 55 -5.83 -5.35 13.15
C PRO A 55 -4.33 -5.67 13.17
N HIS A 56 -3.59 -5.06 12.25
CA HIS A 56 -2.15 -5.21 12.16
C HIS A 56 -1.47 -4.66 13.43
N THR A 57 -0.26 -5.15 13.74
CA THR A 57 0.52 -4.66 14.89
C THR A 57 0.71 -3.14 14.87
N PHE A 58 0.92 -2.56 13.67
CA PHE A 58 0.99 -1.12 13.48
C PHE A 58 -0.31 -0.39 13.89
N ASP A 59 -1.48 -0.97 13.60
CA ASP A 59 -2.76 -0.39 13.98
C ASP A 59 -2.97 -0.37 15.49
N LYS A 60 -2.56 -1.44 16.17
CA LYS A 60 -2.64 -1.57 17.63
C LYS A 60 -1.70 -0.58 18.33
N LEU A 61 -0.49 -0.37 17.79
CA LEU A 61 0.52 0.51 18.36
C LEU A 61 0.32 1.99 18.02
N GLY A 62 -0.49 2.31 17.02
CA GLY A 62 -0.71 3.69 16.57
C GLY A 62 -1.01 4.71 17.67
N PRO A 63 -1.97 4.43 18.58
CA PRO A 63 -2.30 5.31 19.70
C PRO A 63 -1.18 5.53 20.73
N TRP A 64 -0.07 4.79 20.65
CA TRP A 64 1.00 4.77 21.66
C TRP A 64 2.34 5.25 21.08
N PRO A 65 2.57 6.57 20.90
CA PRO A 65 3.79 7.10 20.28
C PRO A 65 5.09 6.65 20.97
N PHE A 66 5.10 6.60 22.30
CA PHE A 66 6.27 6.15 23.06
C PHE A 66 6.59 4.67 22.81
N ALA A 67 5.57 3.81 22.80
CA ALA A 67 5.75 2.38 22.51
C ALA A 67 6.27 2.16 21.07
N ARG A 68 5.76 2.91 20.09
CA ARG A 68 6.29 2.88 18.71
C ARG A 68 7.76 3.28 18.65
N LYS A 69 8.15 4.31 19.40
CA LYS A 69 9.55 4.75 19.48
C LYS A 69 10.44 3.65 20.07
N VAL A 70 10.07 3.08 21.22
CA VAL A 70 10.83 2.00 21.86
C VAL A 70 10.95 0.79 20.95
N LEU A 71 9.85 0.36 20.33
CA LEU A 71 9.87 -0.76 19.39
C LEU A 71 10.79 -0.49 18.19
N GLY A 72 10.75 0.72 17.63
CA GLY A 72 11.62 1.12 16.54
C GLY A 72 13.11 1.08 16.92
N GLU A 73 13.47 1.51 18.14
CA GLU A 73 14.85 1.39 18.63
C GLU A 73 15.26 -0.07 18.88
N LEU A 74 14.35 -0.90 19.40
CA LEU A 74 14.62 -2.34 19.61
C LEU A 74 14.83 -3.07 18.29
N ILE A 75 14.03 -2.78 17.26
CA ILE A 75 14.15 -3.43 15.94
C ILE A 75 15.54 -3.18 15.32
N LYS A 76 16.13 -2.00 15.52
CA LYS A 76 17.49 -1.68 15.05
C LYS A 76 18.58 -2.56 15.67
N LEU A 77 18.32 -3.14 16.83
CA LEU A 77 19.26 -4.01 17.54
C LEU A 77 19.11 -5.49 17.13
N LEU A 78 18.05 -5.84 16.39
CA LEU A 78 17.77 -7.21 15.98
C LEU A 78 18.47 -7.53 14.66
N PRO A 79 18.88 -8.79 14.43
CA PRO A 79 19.38 -9.22 13.11
C PRO A 79 18.31 -9.04 12.03
N ASP A 80 18.75 -8.78 10.79
CA ASP A 80 17.84 -8.61 9.64
C ASP A 80 16.90 -9.80 9.42
N SER A 81 17.35 -11.02 9.79
CA SER A 81 16.50 -12.22 9.74
C SER A 81 15.25 -12.12 10.63
N PHE A 82 15.29 -11.34 11.70
CA PHE A 82 14.14 -11.10 12.57
C PHE A 82 13.15 -10.09 11.97
N ILE A 83 13.64 -9.16 11.13
CA ILE A 83 12.79 -8.22 10.40
C ILE A 83 11.86 -8.98 9.43
N ASN A 84 12.34 -10.05 8.81
CA ASN A 84 11.52 -10.91 7.95
C ASN A 84 10.35 -11.56 8.70
N TYR A 85 10.54 -11.94 9.98
CA TYR A 85 9.45 -12.47 10.81
C TYR A 85 8.38 -11.41 11.12
N PHE A 86 8.80 -10.15 11.30
CA PHE A 86 7.88 -9.03 11.47
C PHE A 86 6.97 -8.82 10.26
N TYR A 87 7.47 -9.06 9.05
CA TYR A 87 6.71 -8.91 7.81
C TYR A 87 5.91 -10.15 7.42
N ALA A 88 6.26 -11.34 7.93
CA ALA A 88 5.59 -12.60 7.60
C ALA A 88 4.14 -12.74 8.11
N GLY A 89 3.68 -11.86 9.01
CA GLY A 89 2.40 -12.01 9.70
C GLY A 89 1.14 -11.72 8.88
N SER A 90 1.25 -11.13 7.68
CA SER A 90 0.11 -10.80 6.82
C SER A 90 0.46 -11.04 5.35
N VAL A 91 0.46 -12.30 4.95
CA VAL A 91 0.54 -12.71 3.55
C VAL A 91 -0.76 -12.35 2.82
N HIS A 92 -0.79 -11.17 2.22
CA HIS A 92 -1.91 -10.70 1.40
C HIS A 92 -1.35 -9.87 0.24
N GLY A 93 -1.72 -10.19 -1.00
CA GLY A 93 -1.47 -9.34 -2.17
C GLY A 93 -2.67 -8.44 -2.43
N ILE A 94 -2.51 -7.12 -2.43
CA ILE A 94 -3.62 -6.18 -2.69
C ILE A 94 -3.16 -4.97 -3.49
N ILE A 95 -3.96 -4.62 -4.50
CA ILE A 95 -3.80 -3.44 -5.34
C ILE A 95 -5.15 -2.76 -5.46
N LEU A 96 -5.15 -1.44 -5.40
CA LEU A 96 -6.31 -0.63 -5.68
C LEU A 96 -6.12 0.12 -7.00
N GLU A 97 -7.22 0.31 -7.71
CA GLU A 97 -7.32 1.35 -8.73
C GLU A 97 -8.20 2.47 -8.19
N LEU A 98 -7.64 3.67 -8.14
CA LEU A 98 -8.35 4.89 -7.78
C LEU A 98 -8.62 5.72 -9.03
N ASP A 99 -9.79 6.33 -9.15
CA ASP A 99 -9.98 7.37 -10.16
C ASP A 99 -9.20 8.66 -9.80
N LEU A 100 -9.24 9.66 -10.68
CA LEU A 100 -8.57 10.96 -10.44
C LEU A 100 -9.19 11.79 -9.30
N ASN A 101 -10.29 11.33 -8.69
CA ASN A 101 -10.92 11.95 -7.54
C ASN A 101 -10.64 11.18 -6.23
N GLY A 102 -9.87 10.09 -6.30
CA GLY A 102 -9.51 9.26 -5.14
C GLY A 102 -10.56 8.21 -4.78
N VAL A 103 -11.53 7.95 -5.65
CA VAL A 103 -12.54 6.89 -5.45
C VAL A 103 -11.93 5.56 -5.87
N ILE A 104 -12.01 4.55 -4.99
CA ILE A 104 -11.65 3.17 -5.33
C ILE A 104 -12.65 2.63 -6.36
N VAL A 105 -12.20 2.42 -7.60
CA VAL A 105 -13.03 1.89 -8.69
C VAL A 105 -12.85 0.39 -8.88
N ARG A 106 -11.67 -0.15 -8.56
CA ARG A 106 -11.37 -1.58 -8.60
C ARG A 106 -10.36 -1.96 -7.51
N SER A 107 -10.36 -3.23 -7.14
CA SER A 107 -9.39 -3.81 -6.21
C SER A 107 -9.11 -5.26 -6.57
N TRP A 108 -7.84 -5.65 -6.63
CA TRP A 108 -7.41 -7.03 -6.83
C TRP A 108 -6.80 -7.56 -5.55
N HIS A 109 -7.15 -8.79 -5.18
CA HIS A 109 -6.74 -9.42 -3.94
C HIS A 109 -6.23 -10.84 -4.18
N ASP A 110 -5.11 -11.15 -3.56
CA ASP A 110 -4.64 -12.50 -3.27
C ASP A 110 -4.60 -12.67 -1.73
N PRO A 111 -5.73 -13.06 -1.11
CA PRO A 111 -5.86 -13.03 0.35
C PRO A 111 -4.94 -14.00 1.10
N ASN A 112 -4.42 -15.01 0.42
CA ASN A 112 -3.50 -15.99 1.00
C ASN A 112 -2.06 -15.78 0.53
N GLY A 113 -1.81 -14.80 -0.35
CA GLY A 113 -0.52 -14.58 -0.98
C GLY A 113 -0.01 -15.79 -1.76
N SER A 114 -0.90 -16.58 -2.36
CA SER A 114 -0.56 -17.84 -3.03
C SER A 114 0.19 -17.64 -4.35
N VAL A 115 -0.02 -16.49 -5.00
CA VAL A 115 0.64 -16.08 -6.24
C VAL A 115 1.58 -14.91 -5.99
N ILE A 116 1.17 -13.93 -5.18
CA ILE A 116 2.02 -12.80 -4.79
C ILE A 116 1.53 -12.19 -3.47
N SER A 117 2.46 -11.77 -2.63
CA SER A 117 2.18 -11.10 -1.36
C SER A 117 2.97 -9.80 -1.26
N HIS A 118 2.60 -8.92 -0.31
CA HIS A 118 3.38 -7.71 0.01
C HIS A 118 3.72 -6.87 -1.23
N ILE A 119 2.70 -6.51 -2.00
CA ILE A 119 2.88 -5.79 -3.26
C ILE A 119 3.32 -4.36 -2.93
N SER A 120 4.52 -4.01 -3.39
CA SER A 120 5.10 -2.67 -3.20
C SER A 120 4.83 -1.76 -4.39
N GLU A 121 4.62 -2.31 -5.58
CA GLU A 121 4.38 -1.54 -6.79
C GLU A 121 3.46 -2.28 -7.75
N ALA A 122 2.65 -1.52 -8.48
CA ALA A 122 1.85 -1.98 -9.60
C ALA A 122 2.01 -0.99 -10.75
N ASP A 123 2.42 -1.48 -11.90
CA ASP A 123 2.58 -0.68 -13.12
C ASP A 123 1.92 -1.40 -14.30
N ASP A 124 1.28 -0.65 -15.18
CA ASP A 124 0.54 -1.20 -16.30
C ASP A 124 1.28 -0.98 -17.62
N ASP A 125 1.12 -1.93 -18.53
CA ASP A 125 1.87 -1.94 -19.79
C ASP A 125 1.25 -1.10 -20.91
N GLY A 126 0.20 -0.32 -20.64
CA GLY A 126 -0.60 0.33 -21.68
C GLY A 126 -1.60 -0.60 -22.38
N GLY A 127 -1.51 -1.91 -22.14
CA GLY A 127 -2.31 -2.94 -22.78
C GLY A 127 -3.22 -3.64 -21.78
N GLU A 128 -3.05 -4.96 -21.63
CA GLU A 128 -3.94 -5.81 -20.84
C GLU A 128 -3.36 -6.21 -19.49
N PHE A 129 -2.09 -5.90 -19.20
CA PHE A 129 -1.40 -6.46 -18.04
C PHE A 129 -1.03 -5.39 -17.00
N LEU A 130 -0.96 -5.87 -15.76
CA LEU A 130 -0.29 -5.21 -14.64
C LEU A 130 0.91 -6.05 -14.22
N TYR A 131 2.03 -5.38 -13.98
CA TYR A 131 3.25 -5.93 -13.41
C TYR A 131 3.35 -5.52 -11.95
N LEU A 132 3.59 -6.51 -11.10
CA LEU A 132 3.49 -6.40 -9.65
C LEU A 132 4.85 -6.71 -9.03
N SER A 133 5.39 -5.78 -8.25
CA SER A 133 6.66 -5.99 -7.53
C SER A 133 6.42 -6.08 -6.03
N SER A 134 7.38 -6.67 -5.33
CA SER A 134 7.36 -6.83 -3.88
C SER A 134 8.79 -6.78 -3.34
N PHE A 135 8.95 -6.22 -2.14
CA PHE A 135 10.25 -6.18 -1.46
C PHE A 135 10.64 -7.52 -0.81
N VAL A 136 9.75 -8.53 -0.79
CA VAL A 136 10.04 -9.87 -0.22
C VAL A 136 10.02 -11.00 -1.25
N ASN A 137 9.33 -10.83 -2.39
CA ASN A 137 9.31 -11.85 -3.42
C ASN A 137 10.53 -11.75 -4.33
N ASN A 138 11.04 -12.89 -4.80
CA ASN A 138 12.18 -12.98 -5.72
C ASN A 138 11.75 -13.05 -7.20
N TYR A 139 10.53 -12.59 -7.50
CA TYR A 139 9.94 -12.58 -8.84
C TYR A 139 9.03 -11.35 -9.00
N ILE A 140 8.70 -11.05 -10.26
CA ILE A 140 7.69 -10.06 -10.63
C ILE A 140 6.41 -10.79 -11.02
N GLY A 141 5.29 -10.40 -10.41
CA GLY A 141 3.98 -10.90 -10.77
C GLY A 141 3.47 -10.24 -12.06
N ARG A 142 2.68 -10.98 -12.84
CA ARG A 142 1.93 -10.42 -13.98
C ARG A 142 0.49 -10.89 -13.91
N MET A 143 -0.45 -9.98 -14.04
CA MET A 143 -1.89 -10.30 -14.06
C MET A 143 -2.62 -9.54 -15.15
N SER A 144 -3.73 -10.12 -15.63
CA SER A 144 -4.67 -9.45 -16.54
C SER A 144 -5.46 -8.37 -15.78
N LYS A 145 -5.70 -7.23 -16.43
CA LYS A 145 -6.61 -6.16 -15.96
C LYS A 145 -8.09 -6.48 -16.15
N LYS A 146 -8.42 -7.49 -16.95
CA LYS A 146 -9.77 -8.04 -17.16
C LYS A 146 -10.13 -9.03 -16.06
#